data_AF-A0A0D8Y9Z5-F1
#
_entry.id   AF-A0A0D8Y9Z5-F1
#
_cell.length_a   1.000
_cell.length_b   1.000
_cell.length_c   1.000
_cell.angle_alpha   90.00
_cell.angle_beta   90.00
_cell.angle_gamma   90.00
#
_symmetry.space_group_name_H-M   'P 1'
#
loop_
_entity.id
_entity.type
_entity.pdbx_description
1 polymer ?
#
loop_
_entity_poly.entity_id
_entity_poly.type
_entity_poly.pdbx_seq_one_letter_code
_entity_poly.pdbx_strand_id
1 'polypeptide(L)'
;MLRKQLAEEDAEVDNENECTWEQRMRQMEQNIEKTREELAARNTEDEETRILLQKMLEREAELKRARAEHAELRAKLSQIESRLIVGGENMLEKAEEQARLLEESNRELELSRTQESHLRDQLKKKAAAREDIEEKRLILLYMVSRFSSLQEEAAAKTRQLRRIWSDLCEVRTEISDSEAEHHREIEGLLESVRELRKELLLNMTIIDEFIPPEYVELIEKYVSWSEETGDWQLSAIAYTGNNMRETVPPPIEPYQLDGNQTIPLMYSYVRDLGATSTVLRPRTRSGKRERNAAKLKTLLM
;
A
#
# COMPACT_ATOMS: atom_id res chain seq x y z
N MET A 1 -38.15 -37.18 -54.71
CA MET A 1 -39.15 -36.57 -55.61
C MET A 1 -38.46 -36.02 -56.84
N LEU A 2 -37.59 -34.99 -56.73
CA LEU A 2 -36.80 -34.44 -57.85
C LEU A 2 -35.97 -35.47 -58.64
N ARG A 3 -35.37 -36.45 -57.97
CA ARG A 3 -34.54 -37.50 -58.59
C ARG A 3 -35.32 -38.50 -59.44
N LYS A 4 -36.62 -38.70 -59.15
CA LYS A 4 -37.50 -39.54 -59.97
C LYS A 4 -38.05 -38.76 -61.16
N GLN A 5 -38.35 -37.48 -60.95
CA GLN A 5 -38.87 -36.58 -61.97
C GLN A 5 -37.83 -36.28 -63.06
N LEU A 6 -36.58 -35.99 -62.70
CA LEU A 6 -35.51 -35.83 -63.70
C LEU A 6 -35.26 -37.12 -64.49
N ALA A 7 -35.28 -38.28 -63.84
CA ALA A 7 -35.04 -39.55 -64.53
C ALA A 7 -36.21 -39.95 -65.46
N GLU A 8 -37.45 -39.57 -65.14
CA GLU A 8 -38.61 -39.74 -66.02
C GLU A 8 -38.56 -38.78 -67.21
N GLU A 9 -38.26 -37.49 -66.98
CA GLU A 9 -38.15 -36.49 -68.06
C GLU A 9 -37.01 -36.82 -69.04
N ASP A 10 -35.84 -37.21 -68.54
CA ASP A 10 -34.69 -37.57 -69.38
C ASP A 10 -34.96 -38.84 -70.22
N ALA A 11 -35.69 -39.82 -69.66
CA ALA A 11 -36.07 -41.05 -70.36
C ALA A 11 -37.15 -40.82 -71.44
N GLU A 12 -38.07 -39.88 -71.21
CA GLU A 12 -39.07 -39.49 -72.20
C GLU A 12 -38.43 -38.79 -73.40
N VAL A 13 -37.49 -37.86 -73.18
CA VAL A 13 -36.80 -37.14 -74.25
C VAL A 13 -35.92 -38.06 -75.10
N ASP A 14 -35.25 -39.05 -74.49
CA ASP A 14 -34.40 -39.98 -75.23
C ASP A 14 -35.22 -40.92 -76.13
N ASN A 15 -36.38 -41.38 -75.65
CA ASN A 15 -37.31 -42.23 -76.40
C ASN A 15 -37.98 -41.49 -77.58
N GLU A 16 -38.33 -40.20 -77.40
CA GLU A 16 -38.84 -39.37 -78.49
C GLU A 16 -37.79 -39.12 -79.59
N ASN A 17 -36.54 -38.88 -79.19
CA ASN A 17 -35.43 -38.70 -80.13
C ASN A 17 -35.11 -39.98 -80.92
N GLU A 18 -35.20 -41.15 -80.28
CA GLU A 18 -34.99 -42.44 -80.93
C GLU A 18 -36.10 -42.76 -81.94
N CYS A 19 -37.35 -42.52 -81.57
CA CYS A 19 -38.52 -42.75 -82.43
C CYS A 19 -38.51 -41.82 -83.67
N THR A 20 -38.11 -40.56 -83.50
CA THR A 20 -38.00 -39.60 -84.62
C THR A 20 -36.84 -39.93 -85.56
N TRP A 21 -35.70 -40.40 -85.03
CA TRP A 21 -34.57 -40.87 -85.84
C TRP A 21 -34.93 -42.12 -86.65
N GLU A 22 -35.58 -43.11 -86.03
CA GLU A 22 -36.01 -44.35 -86.70
C GLU A 22 -37.05 -44.09 -87.80
N GLN A 23 -37.99 -43.16 -87.58
CA GLN A 23 -38.94 -42.74 -88.61
C GLN A 23 -38.22 -42.12 -89.83
N ARG A 24 -37.22 -41.26 -89.61
CA ARG A 24 -36.42 -40.66 -90.70
C ARG A 24 -35.66 -41.71 -91.50
N MET A 25 -35.08 -42.70 -90.83
CA MET A 25 -34.35 -43.79 -91.50
C MET A 25 -35.29 -44.70 -92.29
N ARG A 26 -36.48 -45.01 -91.75
CA ARG A 26 -37.49 -45.82 -92.45
C ARG A 26 -38.08 -45.10 -93.67
N GLN A 27 -38.26 -43.78 -93.60
CA GLN A 27 -38.64 -42.98 -94.77
C GLN A 27 -37.56 -43.01 -95.86
N MET A 28 -36.28 -42.94 -95.48
CA MET A 28 -35.16 -43.01 -96.42
C MET A 28 -35.06 -44.39 -97.09
N GLU A 29 -35.31 -45.47 -96.36
CA GLU A 29 -35.41 -46.83 -96.93
C GLU A 29 -36.57 -46.99 -97.89
N GLN A 30 -37.76 -46.49 -97.54
CA GLN A 30 -38.92 -46.55 -98.44
C GLN A 30 -38.68 -45.76 -99.73
N ASN A 31 -37.93 -44.66 -99.65
CA ASN A 31 -37.53 -43.90 -100.84
C ASN A 31 -36.52 -44.67 -101.70
N ILE A 32 -35.60 -45.43 -101.08
CA ILE A 32 -34.68 -46.33 -101.79
C ILE A 32 -35.43 -47.53 -102.41
N GLU A 33 -36.42 -48.10 -101.72
CA GLU A 33 -37.21 -49.23 -102.22
C GLU A 33 -38.13 -48.80 -103.37
N LYS A 34 -38.78 -47.64 -103.28
CA LYS A 34 -39.56 -47.07 -104.39
C LYS A 34 -38.70 -46.82 -105.62
N THR A 35 -37.50 -46.29 -105.41
CA THR A 35 -36.57 -46.04 -106.51
C THR A 35 -35.97 -47.34 -107.06
N ARG A 36 -35.87 -48.41 -106.26
CA ARG A 36 -35.53 -49.78 -106.68
C ARG A 36 -36.64 -50.39 -107.54
N GLU A 37 -37.90 -50.19 -107.18
CA GLU A 37 -39.08 -50.64 -107.95
C GLU A 37 -39.23 -49.86 -109.27
N GLU A 38 -39.04 -48.54 -109.25
CA GLU A 38 -39.03 -47.69 -110.44
C GLU A 38 -37.90 -48.06 -111.41
N LEU A 39 -36.75 -48.48 -110.89
CA LEU A 39 -35.62 -48.99 -111.68
C LEU A 39 -35.86 -50.41 -112.22
N ALA A 40 -36.55 -51.28 -111.49
CA ALA A 40 -36.88 -52.63 -111.93
C ALA A 40 -37.93 -52.65 -113.07
N ALA A 41 -38.74 -51.59 -113.19
CA ALA A 41 -39.74 -51.43 -114.25
C ALA A 41 -39.17 -50.84 -115.57
N ARG A 42 -37.90 -50.43 -115.59
CA ARG A 42 -37.26 -49.74 -116.74
C ARG A 42 -36.27 -50.69 -117.44
N ASN A 43 -36.37 -50.83 -118.76
CA ASN A 43 -35.52 -51.73 -119.57
C ASN A 43 -34.03 -51.32 -119.50
N THR A 44 -33.15 -52.32 -119.41
CA THR A 44 -31.76 -52.24 -118.92
C THR A 44 -30.69 -51.73 -119.91
N GLU A 45 -31.03 -50.87 -120.88
CA GLU A 45 -30.09 -50.41 -121.92
C GLU A 45 -29.83 -48.89 -121.99
N ASP A 46 -30.29 -48.09 -121.01
CA ASP A 46 -30.03 -46.63 -120.96
C ASP A 46 -28.90 -46.24 -119.99
N GLU A 47 -27.94 -45.41 -120.40
CA GLU A 47 -26.80 -44.93 -119.56
C GLU A 47 -27.28 -44.18 -118.29
N GLU A 48 -28.46 -43.56 -118.35
CA GLU A 48 -29.11 -42.88 -117.23
C GLU A 48 -29.54 -43.86 -116.11
N THR A 49 -29.91 -45.10 -116.47
CA THR A 49 -30.29 -46.15 -115.50
C THR A 49 -29.08 -46.66 -114.73
N ARG A 50 -27.89 -46.69 -115.34
CA ARG A 50 -26.62 -47.04 -114.67
C ARG A 50 -26.20 -46.00 -113.64
N ILE A 51 -26.31 -44.71 -113.99
CA ILE A 51 -26.01 -43.60 -113.07
C ILE A 51 -27.02 -43.60 -111.90
N LEU A 52 -28.29 -43.89 -112.18
CA LEU A 52 -29.31 -43.96 -111.13
C LEU A 52 -29.08 -45.18 -110.21
N LEU A 53 -28.75 -46.34 -110.76
CA LEU A 53 -28.34 -47.54 -110.00
C LEU A 53 -27.12 -47.25 -109.11
N GLN A 54 -26.11 -46.57 -109.66
CA GLN A 54 -24.92 -46.20 -108.90
C GLN A 54 -25.26 -45.23 -107.74
N LYS A 55 -26.10 -44.22 -107.99
CA LYS A 55 -26.60 -43.31 -106.94
C LYS A 55 -27.45 -44.02 -105.89
N MET A 56 -28.20 -45.07 -106.27
CA MET A 56 -28.94 -45.89 -105.30
C MET A 56 -28.01 -46.74 -104.45
N LEU A 57 -27.03 -47.39 -105.06
CA LEU A 57 -26.01 -48.16 -104.33
C LEU A 57 -25.19 -47.27 -103.39
N GLU A 58 -24.87 -46.05 -103.80
CA GLU A 58 -24.22 -45.05 -102.96
C GLU A 58 -25.11 -44.63 -101.78
N ARG A 59 -26.39 -44.33 -102.02
CA ARG A 59 -27.36 -44.01 -100.95
C ARG A 59 -27.61 -45.16 -99.99
N GLU A 60 -27.68 -46.40 -100.50
CA GLU A 60 -27.76 -47.60 -99.67
C GLU A 60 -26.50 -47.79 -98.82
N ALA A 61 -25.31 -47.54 -99.40
CA ALA A 61 -24.05 -47.61 -98.67
C ALA A 61 -23.96 -46.52 -97.59
N GLU A 62 -24.41 -45.29 -97.87
CA GLU A 62 -24.49 -44.20 -96.90
C GLU A 62 -25.47 -44.49 -95.77
N LEU A 63 -26.65 -45.02 -96.08
CA LEU A 63 -27.65 -45.42 -95.08
C LEU A 63 -27.09 -46.53 -94.17
N LYS A 64 -26.38 -47.52 -94.75
CA LYS A 64 -25.68 -48.55 -93.99
C LYS A 64 -24.58 -47.99 -93.08
N ARG A 65 -23.80 -46.99 -93.54
CA ARG A 65 -22.80 -46.30 -92.71
C ARG A 65 -23.45 -45.52 -91.57
N ALA A 66 -24.48 -44.73 -91.84
CA ALA A 66 -25.19 -43.96 -90.82
C ALA A 66 -25.81 -44.86 -89.74
N ARG A 67 -26.34 -46.03 -90.12
CA ARG A 67 -26.81 -47.03 -89.14
C ARG A 67 -25.66 -47.64 -88.35
N ALA A 68 -24.54 -47.94 -88.98
CA ALA A 68 -23.37 -48.48 -88.30
C ALA A 68 -22.80 -47.47 -87.28
N GLU A 69 -22.70 -46.19 -87.67
CA GLU A 69 -22.25 -45.10 -86.79
C GLU A 69 -23.23 -44.87 -85.62
N HIS A 70 -24.54 -44.89 -85.89
CA HIS A 70 -25.55 -44.76 -84.84
C HIS A 70 -25.54 -45.94 -83.87
N ALA A 71 -25.37 -47.17 -84.39
CA ALA A 71 -25.21 -48.37 -83.58
C ALA A 71 -23.92 -48.31 -82.74
N GLU A 72 -22.82 -47.78 -83.29
CA GLU A 72 -21.55 -47.61 -82.57
C GLU A 72 -21.67 -46.55 -81.46
N LEU A 73 -22.36 -45.43 -81.72
CA LEU A 73 -22.62 -44.40 -80.72
C LEU A 73 -23.54 -44.91 -79.60
N ARG A 74 -24.62 -45.63 -79.92
CA ARG A 74 -25.44 -46.32 -78.92
C ARG A 74 -24.64 -47.34 -78.12
N ALA A 75 -23.75 -48.09 -78.78
CA ALA A 75 -22.87 -49.03 -78.09
C ALA A 75 -21.92 -48.31 -77.11
N LYS A 76 -21.40 -47.14 -77.48
CA LYS A 76 -20.57 -46.29 -76.59
C LYS A 76 -21.37 -45.67 -75.45
N LEU A 77 -22.59 -45.17 -75.71
CA LEU A 77 -23.52 -44.66 -74.70
C LEU A 77 -23.89 -45.77 -73.71
N SER A 78 -24.33 -46.92 -74.20
CA SER A 78 -24.61 -48.10 -73.40
C SER A 78 -23.39 -48.59 -72.62
N GLN A 79 -22.17 -48.47 -73.18
CA GLN A 79 -20.93 -48.79 -72.45
C GLN A 79 -20.65 -47.80 -71.31
N ILE A 80 -20.94 -46.51 -71.49
CA ILE A 80 -20.77 -45.49 -70.45
C ILE A 80 -21.89 -45.63 -69.40
N GLU A 81 -23.14 -45.80 -69.80
CA GLU A 81 -24.29 -46.07 -68.94
C GLU A 81 -24.11 -47.35 -68.14
N SER A 82 -23.70 -48.45 -68.78
CA SER A 82 -23.40 -49.68 -68.07
C SER A 82 -22.25 -49.48 -67.10
N ARG A 83 -21.18 -48.72 -67.43
CA ARG A 83 -20.12 -48.41 -66.46
C ARG A 83 -20.58 -47.47 -65.33
N LEU A 84 -21.59 -46.64 -65.57
CA LEU A 84 -22.13 -45.69 -64.59
C LEU A 84 -23.21 -46.33 -63.70
N ILE A 85 -23.96 -47.31 -64.21
CA ILE A 85 -25.22 -47.84 -63.64
C ILE A 85 -25.17 -49.36 -63.34
N VAL A 86 -24.46 -50.19 -64.13
CA VAL A 86 -24.56 -51.67 -64.07
C VAL A 86 -23.22 -52.40 -63.85
N GLY A 87 -22.10 -51.72 -64.05
CA GLY A 87 -20.76 -52.28 -64.09
C GLY A 87 -20.07 -52.20 -62.73
N GLY A 88 -20.48 -53.05 -61.79
CA GLY A 88 -19.67 -53.49 -60.62
C GLY A 88 -19.30 -52.46 -59.54
N GLU A 89 -19.28 -51.16 -59.85
CA GLU A 89 -19.10 -50.07 -58.89
C GLU A 89 -20.00 -48.89 -59.26
N ASN A 90 -21.03 -48.64 -58.47
CA ASN A 90 -21.95 -47.52 -58.63
C ASN A 90 -21.20 -46.20 -58.40
N MET A 91 -20.58 -45.65 -59.45
CA MET A 91 -19.78 -44.42 -59.37
C MET A 91 -20.60 -43.22 -58.90
N LEU A 92 -21.89 -43.19 -59.20
CA LEU A 92 -22.83 -42.18 -58.70
C LEU A 92 -23.04 -42.32 -57.19
N GLU A 93 -23.29 -43.54 -56.70
CA GLU A 93 -23.45 -43.78 -55.26
C GLU A 93 -22.15 -43.51 -54.50
N LYS A 94 -21.00 -43.90 -55.05
CA LYS A 94 -19.68 -43.57 -54.46
C LYS A 94 -19.44 -42.06 -54.40
N ALA A 95 -19.85 -41.30 -55.42
CA ALA A 95 -19.75 -39.85 -55.40
C ALA A 95 -20.69 -39.23 -54.34
N GLU A 96 -21.89 -39.77 -54.17
CA GLU A 96 -22.83 -39.37 -53.12
C GLU A 96 -22.31 -39.72 -51.72
N GLU A 97 -21.75 -40.90 -51.54
CA GLU A 97 -21.11 -41.34 -50.30
C GLU A 97 -19.88 -40.49 -49.97
N GLN A 98 -19.02 -40.20 -50.96
CA GLN A 98 -17.88 -39.30 -50.78
C GLN A 98 -18.33 -37.87 -50.45
N ALA A 99 -19.37 -37.36 -51.11
CA ALA A 99 -19.93 -36.04 -50.79
C ALA A 99 -20.50 -36.01 -49.37
N ARG A 100 -21.18 -37.08 -48.94
CA ARG A 100 -21.69 -37.21 -47.57
C ARG A 100 -20.56 -37.28 -46.53
N LEU A 101 -19.52 -38.07 -46.78
CA LEU A 101 -18.33 -38.15 -45.91
C LEU A 101 -17.59 -36.82 -45.82
N LEU A 102 -17.48 -36.09 -46.94
CA LEU A 102 -16.91 -34.73 -46.96
C LEU A 102 -17.79 -33.75 -46.18
N GLU A 103 -19.11 -33.88 -46.25
CA GLU A 103 -20.02 -33.04 -45.47
C GLU A 103 -19.92 -33.33 -43.97
N GLU A 104 -19.89 -34.60 -43.57
CA GLU A 104 -19.66 -35.03 -42.18
C GLU A 104 -18.29 -34.53 -41.67
N SER A 105 -17.23 -34.70 -42.46
CA SER A 105 -15.89 -34.20 -42.13
C SER A 105 -15.83 -32.66 -42.04
N ASN A 106 -16.50 -31.95 -42.95
CA ASN A 106 -16.59 -30.49 -42.88
C ASN A 106 -17.33 -30.03 -41.62
N ARG A 107 -18.42 -30.71 -41.23
CA ARG A 107 -19.12 -30.43 -39.97
C ARG A 107 -18.22 -30.64 -38.76
N GLU A 108 -17.46 -31.73 -38.72
CA GLU A 108 -16.50 -31.99 -37.63
C GLU A 108 -15.39 -30.93 -37.59
N LEU A 109 -14.87 -30.51 -38.74
CA LEU A 109 -13.88 -29.44 -38.84
C LEU A 109 -14.44 -28.09 -38.36
N GLU A 110 -15.68 -27.76 -38.68
CA GLU A 110 -16.35 -26.55 -38.20
C GLU A 110 -16.56 -26.59 -36.67
N LEU A 111 -17.01 -27.73 -36.13
CA LEU A 111 -17.12 -27.92 -34.69
C LEU A 111 -15.75 -27.80 -34.00
N SER A 112 -14.71 -28.40 -34.58
CA SER A 112 -13.34 -28.28 -34.04
C SER A 112 -12.83 -26.83 -34.09
N ARG A 113 -13.06 -26.12 -35.21
CA ARG A 113 -12.69 -24.70 -35.35
C ARG A 113 -13.41 -23.80 -34.34
N THR A 114 -14.70 -24.02 -34.12
CA THR A 114 -15.48 -23.24 -33.13
C THR A 114 -15.01 -23.52 -31.70
N GLN A 115 -14.72 -24.79 -31.37
CA GLN A 115 -14.12 -25.16 -30.08
C GLN A 115 -12.73 -24.55 -29.89
N GLU A 116 -11.87 -24.62 -30.91
CA GLU A 116 -10.53 -24.03 -30.86
C GLU A 116 -10.60 -22.50 -30.69
N SER A 117 -11.48 -21.83 -31.43
CA SER A 117 -11.72 -20.38 -31.27
C SER A 117 -12.18 -20.06 -29.86
N HIS A 118 -13.13 -20.84 -29.33
CA HIS A 118 -13.63 -20.66 -27.96
C HIS A 118 -12.52 -20.82 -26.92
N LEU A 119 -11.69 -21.86 -27.05
CA LEU A 119 -10.54 -22.09 -26.16
C LEU A 119 -9.50 -20.97 -26.28
N ARG A 120 -9.20 -20.51 -27.50
CA ARG A 120 -8.30 -19.36 -27.73
C ARG A 120 -8.82 -18.10 -27.05
N ASP A 121 -10.11 -17.81 -27.13
CA ASP A 121 -10.71 -16.64 -26.48
C ASP A 121 -10.70 -16.77 -24.95
N GLN A 122 -10.95 -17.96 -24.41
CA GLN A 122 -10.80 -18.21 -22.97
C GLN A 122 -9.36 -18.03 -22.51
N LEU A 123 -8.37 -18.52 -23.27
CA LEU A 123 -6.95 -18.33 -22.97
C LEU A 123 -6.56 -16.86 -23.00
N LYS A 124 -7.02 -16.09 -24.00
CA LYS A 124 -6.82 -14.63 -24.06
C LYS A 124 -7.42 -13.92 -22.85
N LYS A 125 -8.66 -14.24 -22.47
CA LYS A 125 -9.30 -13.65 -21.27
C LYS A 125 -8.53 -13.98 -19.99
N LYS A 126 -8.06 -15.22 -19.85
CA LYS A 126 -7.23 -15.64 -18.71
C LYS A 126 -5.87 -14.94 -18.70
N ALA A 127 -5.25 -14.74 -19.86
CA ALA A 127 -3.99 -14.02 -19.99
C ALA A 127 -4.16 -12.54 -19.60
N ALA A 128 -5.16 -11.86 -20.17
CA ALA A 128 -5.48 -10.47 -19.81
C ALA A 128 -5.79 -10.32 -18.31
N ALA A 129 -6.58 -11.24 -17.73
CA ALA A 129 -6.85 -11.21 -16.29
C ALA A 129 -5.59 -11.41 -15.43
N ARG A 130 -4.60 -12.18 -15.90
CA ARG A 130 -3.32 -12.35 -15.19
C ARG A 130 -2.50 -11.07 -15.24
N GLU A 131 -2.42 -10.44 -16.40
CA GLU A 131 -1.74 -9.15 -16.60
C GLU A 131 -2.37 -8.07 -15.69
N ASP A 132 -3.70 -7.95 -15.68
CA ASP A 132 -4.42 -7.02 -14.79
C ASP A 132 -4.11 -7.24 -13.30
N ILE A 133 -4.00 -8.51 -12.87
CA ILE A 133 -3.67 -8.84 -11.47
C ILE A 133 -2.23 -8.45 -11.14
N GLU A 134 -1.31 -8.68 -12.06
CA GLU A 134 0.10 -8.37 -11.88
C GLU A 134 0.34 -6.86 -11.82
N GLU A 135 -0.30 -6.09 -12.70
CA GLU A 135 -0.29 -4.62 -12.65
C GLU A 135 -0.83 -4.10 -11.31
N LYS A 136 -1.99 -4.60 -10.85
CA LYS A 136 -2.56 -4.22 -9.56
C LYS A 136 -1.61 -4.56 -8.41
N ARG A 137 -0.93 -5.70 -8.47
CA ARG A 137 0.05 -6.12 -7.47
C ARG A 137 1.27 -5.19 -7.46
N LEU A 138 1.77 -4.80 -8.62
CA LEU A 138 2.88 -3.85 -8.75
C LEU A 138 2.50 -2.47 -8.20
N ILE A 139 1.30 -1.97 -8.54
CA ILE A 139 0.77 -0.71 -8.00
C ILE A 139 0.67 -0.78 -6.48
N LEU A 140 0.11 -1.86 -5.94
CA LEU A 140 -0.02 -2.05 -4.50
C LEU A 140 1.34 -2.08 -3.81
N LEU A 141 2.32 -2.82 -4.37
CA LEU A 141 3.68 -2.89 -3.84
C LEU A 141 4.35 -1.50 -3.83
N TYR A 142 4.23 -0.75 -4.92
CA TYR A 142 4.75 0.61 -5.01
C TYR A 142 4.12 1.54 -3.97
N MET A 143 2.79 1.48 -3.82
CA MET A 143 2.08 2.25 -2.81
C MET A 143 2.56 1.91 -1.40
N VAL A 144 2.62 0.62 -1.06
CA VAL A 144 3.10 0.16 0.25
C VAL A 144 4.52 0.64 0.53
N SER A 145 5.43 0.52 -0.44
CA SER A 145 6.81 1.01 -0.28
C SER A 145 6.86 2.52 -0.03
N ARG A 146 6.06 3.30 -0.78
CA ARG A 146 6.01 4.75 -0.63
C ARG A 146 5.42 5.17 0.73
N PHE A 147 4.37 4.49 1.20
CA PHE A 147 3.80 4.73 2.51
C PHE A 147 4.77 4.36 3.64
N SER A 148 5.50 3.25 3.51
CA SER A 148 6.54 2.86 4.49
C SER A 148 7.63 3.93 4.60
N SER A 149 8.17 4.39 3.47
CA SER A 149 9.19 5.47 3.45
C SER A 149 8.68 6.75 4.12
N LEU A 150 7.46 7.17 3.80
CA LEU A 150 6.87 8.38 4.40
C LEU A 150 6.63 8.21 5.91
N GLN A 151 6.21 7.02 6.34
CA GLN A 151 6.00 6.69 7.75
C GLN A 151 7.32 6.67 8.52
N GLU A 152 8.39 6.14 7.94
CA GLU A 152 9.73 6.16 8.51
C GLU A 152 10.27 7.59 8.69
N GLU A 153 10.10 8.44 7.68
CA GLU A 153 10.45 9.86 7.76
C GLU A 153 9.68 10.58 8.87
N ALA A 154 8.35 10.39 8.92
CA ALA A 154 7.50 10.97 9.96
C ALA A 154 7.93 10.49 11.35
N ALA A 155 8.23 9.20 11.52
CA ALA A 155 8.72 8.65 12.76
C ALA A 155 10.09 9.24 13.15
N ALA A 156 11.01 9.39 12.21
CA ALA A 156 12.32 10.00 12.44
C ALA A 156 12.20 11.46 12.90
N LYS A 157 11.36 12.26 12.22
CA LYS A 157 11.08 13.65 12.61
C LYS A 157 10.43 13.75 13.99
N THR A 158 9.51 12.84 14.30
CA THR A 158 8.85 12.81 15.61
C THR A 158 9.84 12.45 16.74
N ARG A 159 10.78 11.53 16.49
CA ARG A 159 11.86 11.23 17.47
C ARG A 159 12.76 12.44 17.69
N GLN A 160 13.14 13.14 16.62
CA GLN A 160 13.96 14.34 16.72
C GLN A 160 13.25 15.44 17.49
N LEU A 161 11.95 15.65 17.23
CA LEU A 161 11.14 16.61 17.97
C LEU A 161 11.07 16.27 19.46
N ARG A 162 10.84 15.00 19.81
CA ARG A 162 10.83 14.55 21.21
C ARG A 162 12.18 14.79 21.91
N ARG A 163 13.29 14.54 21.22
CA ARG A 163 14.63 14.80 21.77
C ARG A 163 14.82 16.29 22.06
N ILE A 164 14.60 17.14 21.06
CA ILE A 164 14.74 18.60 21.22
C ILE A 164 13.79 19.13 22.30
N TRP A 165 12.59 18.56 22.42
CA TRP A 165 11.67 18.92 23.48
C TRP A 165 12.18 18.53 24.88
N SER A 166 12.81 17.35 25.02
CA SER A 166 13.49 16.94 26.27
C SER A 166 14.61 17.93 26.61
N ASP A 167 15.51 18.18 25.65
CA ASP A 167 16.63 19.09 25.81
C ASP A 167 16.14 20.50 26.21
N LEU A 168 15.05 20.99 25.61
CA LEU A 168 14.43 22.27 25.97
C LEU A 168 13.87 22.26 27.40
N CYS A 169 13.21 21.17 27.80
CA CYS A 169 12.68 21.06 29.16
C CYS A 169 13.80 21.01 30.20
N GLU A 170 14.90 20.31 29.90
CA GLU A 170 16.11 20.23 30.73
C GLU A 170 16.74 21.61 30.91
N VAL A 171 17.00 22.33 29.82
CA VAL A 171 17.55 23.70 29.89
C VAL A 171 16.60 24.64 30.65
N ARG A 172 15.28 24.50 30.48
CA ARG A 172 14.31 25.30 31.23
C ARG A 172 14.38 25.01 32.73
N THR A 173 14.54 23.75 33.12
CA THR A 173 14.72 23.40 34.55
C THR A 173 16.05 23.92 35.08
N GLU A 174 17.14 23.82 34.31
CA GLU A 174 18.45 24.36 34.71
C GLU A 174 18.40 25.88 34.93
N ILE A 175 17.71 26.62 34.06
CA ILE A 175 17.50 28.06 34.23
C ILE A 175 16.72 28.34 35.53
N SER A 176 15.62 27.64 35.75
CA SER A 176 14.81 27.81 36.97
C SER A 176 15.58 27.49 38.25
N ASP A 177 16.43 26.47 38.22
CA ASP A 177 17.27 26.08 39.36
C ASP A 177 18.36 27.14 39.61
N SER A 178 19.00 27.62 38.55
CA SER A 178 20.01 28.69 38.63
C SER A 178 19.44 30.00 39.15
N GLU A 179 18.25 30.41 38.70
CA GLU A 179 17.54 31.58 39.21
C GLU A 179 17.21 31.43 40.70
N ALA A 180 16.77 30.24 41.13
CA ALA A 180 16.46 29.97 42.53
C ALA A 180 17.72 30.00 43.43
N GLU A 181 18.84 29.47 42.95
CA GLU A 181 20.13 29.57 43.63
C GLU A 181 20.59 31.03 43.75
N HIS A 182 20.54 31.78 42.65
CA HIS A 182 20.91 33.19 42.64
C HIS A 182 20.07 34.02 43.62
N HIS A 183 18.76 33.79 43.68
CA HIS A 183 17.89 34.43 44.66
C HIS A 183 18.29 34.09 46.11
N ARG A 184 18.61 32.83 46.41
CA ARG A 184 19.07 32.44 47.76
C ARG A 184 20.41 33.09 48.11
N GLU A 185 21.32 33.20 47.17
CA GLU A 185 22.60 33.89 47.36
C GLU A 185 22.38 35.38 47.65
N ILE A 186 21.53 36.05 46.86
CA ILE A 186 21.17 37.45 47.09
C ILE A 186 20.54 37.63 48.46
N GLU A 187 19.57 36.79 48.84
CA GLU A 187 18.94 36.84 50.16
C GLU A 187 19.97 36.65 51.29
N GLY A 188 20.90 35.71 51.13
CA GLY A 188 21.99 35.49 52.09
C GLY A 188 22.93 36.70 52.22
N LEU A 189 23.33 37.29 51.10
CA LEU A 189 24.15 38.51 51.10
C LEU A 189 23.41 39.69 51.72
N LEU A 190 22.13 39.88 51.40
CA LEU A 190 21.31 40.93 51.98
C LEU A 190 21.13 40.76 53.49
N GLU A 191 20.98 39.53 53.98
CA GLU A 191 20.91 39.26 55.41
C GLU A 191 22.23 39.58 56.11
N SER A 192 23.37 39.16 55.54
CA SER A 192 24.69 39.53 56.05
C SER A 192 24.89 41.05 56.10
N VAL A 193 24.44 41.79 55.07
CA VAL A 193 24.47 43.26 55.08
C VAL A 193 23.59 43.84 56.19
N ARG A 194 22.43 43.26 56.48
CA ARG A 194 21.56 43.70 57.58
C ARG A 194 22.21 43.44 58.94
N GLU A 195 22.81 42.27 59.13
CA GLU A 195 23.54 41.91 60.36
C GLU A 195 24.71 42.86 60.61
N LEU A 196 25.58 43.05 59.61
CA LEU A 196 26.72 43.97 59.70
C LEU A 196 26.28 45.41 59.97
N ARG A 197 25.19 45.87 59.34
CA ARG A 197 24.63 47.20 59.63
C ARG A 197 24.14 47.30 61.07
N LYS A 198 23.47 46.27 61.59
CA LYS A 198 22.98 46.25 62.96
C LYS A 198 24.15 46.28 63.96
N GLU A 199 25.18 45.49 63.73
CA GLU A 199 26.39 45.49 64.56
C GLU A 199 27.12 46.83 64.52
N LEU A 200 27.27 47.42 63.33
CA LEU A 200 27.86 48.74 63.16
C LEU A 200 27.08 49.80 63.92
N LEU A 201 25.75 49.85 63.76
CA LEU A 201 24.92 50.80 64.49
C LEU A 201 25.02 50.59 66.01
N LEU A 202 25.01 49.34 66.48
CA LEU A 202 25.18 49.03 67.90
C LEU A 202 26.51 49.59 68.41
N ASN A 203 27.62 49.31 67.72
CA ASN A 203 28.94 49.79 68.11
C ASN A 203 29.00 51.32 68.13
N MET A 204 28.41 51.99 67.12
CA MET A 204 28.33 53.46 67.10
C MET A 204 27.51 54.00 68.27
N THR A 205 26.34 53.42 68.56
CA THR A 205 25.53 53.86 69.72
C THR A 205 26.24 53.66 71.06
N ILE A 206 27.04 52.60 71.20
CA ILE A 206 27.86 52.38 72.41
C ILE A 206 28.94 53.45 72.51
N ILE A 207 29.61 53.78 71.41
CA ILE A 207 30.64 54.83 71.38
C ILE A 207 30.00 56.17 71.76
N ASP A 208 28.87 56.53 71.12
CA ASP A 208 28.19 57.81 71.31
C ASP A 208 27.69 58.00 72.76
N GLU A 209 27.16 56.95 73.39
CA GLU A 209 26.57 57.05 74.74
C GLU A 209 27.63 56.94 75.86
N PHE A 210 28.68 56.13 75.67
CA PHE A 210 29.61 55.77 76.74
C PHE A 210 31.00 56.41 76.63
N ILE A 211 31.37 57.00 75.49
CA ILE A 211 32.71 57.56 75.26
C ILE A 211 32.61 59.04 74.88
N PRO A 212 33.12 59.96 75.72
CA PRO A 212 33.19 61.38 75.36
C PRO A 212 34.00 61.61 74.07
N PRO A 213 33.60 62.58 73.22
CA PRO A 213 34.18 62.77 71.89
C PRO A 213 35.69 63.07 71.90
N GLU A 214 36.16 63.77 72.94
CA GLU A 214 37.58 64.09 73.16
C GLU A 214 38.45 62.82 73.28
N TYR A 215 37.92 61.76 73.91
CA TYR A 215 38.61 60.49 74.06
C TYR A 215 38.53 59.64 72.78
N VAL A 216 37.46 59.76 71.98
CA VAL A 216 37.37 59.09 70.68
C VAL A 216 38.48 59.60 69.75
N GLU A 217 38.64 60.92 69.62
CA GLU A 217 39.72 61.51 68.84
C GLU A 217 41.11 61.11 69.34
N LEU A 218 41.27 60.96 70.66
CA LEU A 218 42.52 60.50 71.26
C LEU A 218 42.80 59.04 70.87
N ILE A 219 41.81 58.16 70.96
CA ILE A 219 41.94 56.74 70.61
C ILE A 219 42.27 56.61 69.11
N GLU A 220 41.55 57.31 68.23
CA GLU A 220 41.79 57.26 66.78
C GLU A 220 43.22 57.66 66.39
N LYS A 221 43.84 58.60 67.10
CA LYS A 221 45.22 59.04 66.84
C LYS A 221 46.27 57.98 67.21
N TYR A 222 45.97 57.07 68.14
CA TYR A 222 46.91 56.09 68.67
C TYR A 222 46.59 54.65 68.28
N VAL A 223 45.52 54.42 67.54
CA VAL A 223 45.14 53.10 67.00
C VAL A 223 45.74 52.90 65.61
N SER A 224 46.24 51.70 65.36
CA SER A 224 46.77 51.29 64.06
C SER A 224 46.31 49.87 63.73
N TRP A 225 46.05 49.59 62.45
CA TRP A 225 45.72 48.25 61.99
C TRP A 225 46.99 47.44 61.76
N SER A 226 47.10 46.25 62.37
CA SER A 226 48.20 45.33 62.13
C SER A 226 47.77 44.27 61.11
N GLU A 227 48.33 44.30 59.90
CA GLU A 227 48.05 43.28 58.88
C GLU A 227 48.56 41.88 59.27
N GLU A 228 49.63 41.79 60.07
CA GLU A 228 50.20 40.49 60.48
C GLU A 228 49.29 39.74 61.46
N THR A 229 48.59 40.47 62.33
CA THR A 229 47.68 39.89 63.33
C THR A 229 46.23 39.91 62.86
N GLY A 230 45.87 40.82 61.95
CA GLY A 230 44.50 41.02 61.48
C GLY A 230 43.62 41.70 62.52
N ASP A 231 44.21 42.52 63.40
CA ASP A 231 43.52 43.16 64.53
C ASP A 231 43.95 44.63 64.69
N TRP A 232 43.08 45.43 65.31
CA TRP A 232 43.40 46.80 65.72
C TRP A 232 44.32 46.80 66.94
N GLN A 233 45.48 47.44 66.82
CA GLN A 233 46.46 47.59 67.90
C GLN A 233 46.51 49.05 68.37
N LEU A 234 46.32 49.24 69.68
CA LEU A 234 46.46 50.52 70.33
C LEU A 234 47.94 50.74 70.75
N SER A 235 48.47 51.92 70.49
CA SER A 235 49.80 52.29 70.95
C SER A 235 49.79 52.48 72.47
N ALA A 236 50.83 52.01 73.15
CA ALA A 236 50.99 52.18 74.61
C ALA A 236 49.88 51.51 75.48
N ILE A 237 49.31 50.38 75.02
CA ILE A 237 48.29 49.58 75.74
C ILE A 237 48.66 49.29 77.20
N ALA A 238 49.95 49.08 77.49
CA ALA A 238 50.43 48.79 78.85
C ALA A 238 50.14 49.91 79.87
N TYR A 239 49.96 51.14 79.40
CA TYR A 239 49.72 52.32 80.25
C TYR A 239 48.23 52.70 80.34
N THR A 240 47.32 51.89 79.79
CA THR A 240 45.89 52.13 79.93
C THR A 240 45.40 51.70 81.32
N GLY A 241 44.42 52.41 81.87
CA GLY A 241 43.92 52.16 83.23
C GLY A 241 43.40 50.74 83.47
N ASN A 242 42.97 50.01 82.43
CA ASN A 242 42.56 48.62 82.55
C ASN A 242 43.74 47.65 82.71
N ASN A 243 44.89 47.93 82.08
CA ASN A 243 46.11 47.13 82.20
C ASN A 243 46.99 47.53 83.39
N MET A 244 46.83 48.76 83.90
CA MET A 244 47.53 49.24 85.10
C MET A 244 46.83 48.84 86.41
N ARG A 245 45.56 48.46 86.37
CA ARG A 245 44.88 47.84 87.52
C ARG A 245 45.40 46.41 87.64
N GLU A 246 46.24 46.15 88.64
CA GLU A 246 46.41 44.77 89.12
C GLU A 246 45.01 44.20 89.36
N THR A 247 44.74 43.02 88.77
CA THR A 247 43.47 42.32 88.87
C THR A 247 43.23 41.92 90.34
N VAL A 248 42.77 42.84 91.17
CA VAL A 248 42.01 42.48 92.35
C VAL A 248 40.65 42.07 91.80
N PRO A 249 40.30 40.77 91.80
CA PRO A 249 38.96 40.38 91.39
C PRO A 249 38.00 41.13 92.31
N PRO A 250 36.96 41.79 91.77
CA PRO A 250 35.91 42.32 92.64
C PRO A 250 35.42 41.16 93.52
N PRO A 251 35.08 41.41 94.81
CA PRO A 251 34.52 40.35 95.64
C PRO A 251 33.33 39.76 94.90
N ILE A 252 33.41 38.48 94.54
CA ILE A 252 32.26 37.77 94.00
C ILE A 252 31.31 37.61 95.18
N GLU A 253 30.38 38.55 95.34
CA GLU A 253 29.25 38.30 96.21
C GLU A 253 28.50 37.12 95.59
N PRO A 254 28.37 35.97 96.28
CA PRO A 254 27.58 34.87 95.77
C PRO A 254 26.16 35.38 95.61
N TYR A 255 25.67 35.44 94.38
CA TYR A 255 24.27 35.74 94.09
C TYR A 255 23.39 34.70 94.79
N GLN A 256 22.88 35.04 95.97
CA GLN A 256 21.97 34.18 96.73
C GLN A 256 20.61 34.22 96.05
N LEU A 257 20.30 33.17 95.30
CA LEU A 257 18.97 32.86 94.76
C LEU A 257 18.00 32.40 95.87
N ASP A 258 17.99 33.07 97.01
CA ASP A 258 17.05 32.77 98.08
C ASP A 258 15.78 33.60 97.88
N GLY A 259 14.92 33.09 96.98
CA GLY A 259 13.52 33.48 96.89
C GLY A 259 13.10 33.97 95.50
N ASN A 260 12.44 33.09 94.74
CA ASN A 260 11.42 33.35 93.70
C ASN A 260 11.29 34.78 93.15
N GLN A 261 12.38 35.32 92.59
CA GLN A 261 12.32 36.48 91.72
C GLN A 261 12.72 36.00 90.32
N THR A 262 11.75 35.49 89.59
CA THR A 262 11.79 35.49 88.12
C THR A 262 11.76 36.94 87.66
N ILE A 263 12.89 37.65 87.81
CA ILE A 263 13.17 38.85 87.04
C ILE A 263 13.36 38.34 85.61
N PRO A 264 12.48 38.66 84.66
CA PRO A 264 12.69 38.26 83.28
C PRO A 264 13.95 38.97 82.81
N LEU A 265 15.02 38.21 82.55
CA LEU A 265 16.26 38.74 81.94
C LEU A 265 16.02 39.32 80.53
N MET A 266 14.81 39.22 80.01
CA MET A 266 14.39 39.76 78.73
C MET A 266 13.16 40.64 78.92
N TYR A 267 13.33 41.96 78.76
CA TYR A 267 12.23 42.89 78.64
C TYR A 267 11.58 42.71 77.27
N SER A 268 10.47 41.98 77.20
CA SER A 268 9.68 41.86 75.97
C SER A 268 8.63 42.98 75.93
N TYR A 269 8.73 43.87 74.94
CA TYR A 269 7.76 44.95 74.66
C TYR A 269 6.31 44.46 74.40
N VAL A 270 6.10 43.15 74.31
CA VAL A 270 4.78 42.50 74.20
C VAL A 270 3.83 42.95 75.32
N ARG A 271 4.36 43.24 76.52
CA ARG A 271 3.54 43.66 77.67
C ARG A 271 3.09 45.12 77.59
N ASP A 272 3.90 45.99 76.97
CA ASP A 272 3.60 47.43 76.81
C ASP A 272 2.61 47.71 75.69
N LEU A 273 2.55 46.82 74.69
CA LEU A 273 1.64 46.91 73.56
C LEU A 273 0.21 46.39 73.85
N GLY A 274 -0.12 46.15 75.12
CA GLY A 274 -1.47 45.76 75.54
C GLY A 274 -1.91 44.37 75.09
N ALA A 275 -0.99 43.49 74.69
CA ALA A 275 -1.32 42.11 74.36
C ALA A 275 -1.64 41.32 75.64
N THR A 276 -2.88 40.85 75.75
CA THR A 276 -3.34 40.03 76.86
C THR A 276 -2.50 38.76 76.96
N SER A 277 -2.06 38.41 78.18
CA SER A 277 -1.26 37.22 78.42
C SER A 277 -1.94 36.00 77.81
N THR A 278 -1.37 35.42 76.76
CA THR A 278 -1.80 34.12 76.30
C THR A 278 -1.46 33.14 77.41
N VAL A 279 -2.49 32.66 78.10
CA VAL A 279 -2.41 31.57 79.06
C VAL A 279 -1.58 30.46 78.40
N LEU A 280 -0.46 30.09 79.05
CA LEU A 280 0.33 28.93 78.63
C LEU A 280 -0.60 27.73 78.59
N ARG A 281 -0.99 27.33 77.37
CA ARG A 281 -1.82 26.15 77.15
C ARG A 281 -1.01 24.94 77.64
N PRO A 282 -1.54 24.10 78.54
CA PRO A 282 -0.81 22.91 78.97
C PRO A 282 -0.50 22.05 77.74
N ARG A 283 0.77 21.62 77.60
CA ARG A 283 1.21 20.69 76.55
C ARG A 283 0.35 19.43 76.62
N THR A 284 -0.64 19.32 75.74
CA THR A 284 -1.26 18.03 75.48
C THR A 284 -0.22 17.16 74.80
N ARG A 285 0.18 16.06 75.47
CA ARG A 285 1.04 15.06 74.86
C ARG A 285 0.32 14.53 73.61
N SER A 286 0.92 14.73 72.44
CA SER A 286 0.41 14.21 71.18
C SER A 286 0.27 12.68 71.24
N GLY A 287 -0.94 12.16 71.01
CA GLY A 287 -1.28 10.73 71.02
C GLY A 287 -0.50 9.86 70.02
N LYS A 288 0.37 10.46 69.19
CA LYS A 288 1.33 9.73 68.34
C LYS A 288 2.44 9.05 69.15
N ARG A 289 2.85 9.60 70.31
CA ARG A 289 3.89 8.99 71.16
C ARG A 289 3.39 7.78 71.96
N GLU A 290 2.11 7.76 72.31
CA GLU A 290 1.50 6.67 73.08
C GLU A 290 1.41 5.36 72.27
N ARG A 291 1.09 5.45 70.97
CA ARG A 291 1.05 4.27 70.08
C ARG A 291 2.42 3.63 69.86
N ASN A 292 3.49 4.44 69.83
CA ASN A 292 4.85 3.93 69.69
C ASN A 292 5.36 3.29 70.99
N ALA A 293 4.98 3.83 72.15
CA ALA A 293 5.30 3.22 73.45
C ALA A 293 4.55 1.90 73.67
N ALA A 294 3.30 1.78 73.20
CA ALA A 294 2.54 0.54 73.25
C ALA A 294 3.14 -0.56 72.35
N LYS A 295 3.56 -0.22 71.12
CA LYS A 295 4.26 -1.14 70.20
C LYS A 295 5.61 -1.63 70.73
N LEU A 296 6.35 -0.78 71.45
CA LEU A 296 7.62 -1.16 72.05
C LEU A 296 7.43 -2.10 73.26
N LYS A 297 6.37 -1.93 74.05
CA LYS A 297 6.05 -2.85 75.15
C LYS A 297 5.60 -4.24 74.67
N THR A 298 4.96 -4.35 73.51
CA THR A 298 4.57 -5.65 72.94
C THR A 298 5.73 -6.43 72.29
N LEU A 299 6.88 -5.78 72.08
CA LEU A 299 8.08 -6.42 71.51
C LEU A 299 9.10 -6.84 72.58
N LEU A 300 8.85 -6.49 73.85
CA LEU A 300 9.74 -6.74 75.00
C LEU A 300 9.10 -7.66 76.06
N MET A 301 7.96 -8.29 75.73
CA MET A 301 7.41 -9.47 76.42
C MET A 301 7.30 -10.62 75.44
#